data_AF-A0AAN7YTJ1-F1
#
_entry.id   AF-A0AAN7YTJ1-F1
#
_cell.length_a   1.000
_cell.length_b   1.000
_cell.length_c   1.000
_cell.angle_alpha   90.00
_cell.angle_beta   90.00
_cell.angle_gamma   90.00
#
_symmetry.space_group_name_H-M   'P 1'
#
loop_
_entity.id
_entity.type
_entity.pdbx_description
1 polymer ?
#
loop_
_entity_poly.entity_id
_entity_poly.type
_entity_poly.pdbx_seq_one_letter_code
_entity_poly.pdbx_strand_id
1 'polypeptide(L)'
;MTQEIIRPVDPENYISNESNPFKKISRTNRVIMGVGLGITMGCLINGIYKRPFGGNAHLHVFWAAALGTLLYKSYDFNDYIVKRDIYTLSIHQQRVKEQELLKKGKI
;
A
#
# COMPACT_ATOMS: atom_id res chain seq x y z
N MET A 1 -12.08 -37.89 -18.23
CA MET A 1 -11.62 -37.37 -16.93
C MET A 1 -10.32 -36.61 -17.20
N THR A 2 -10.41 -35.31 -17.48
CA THR A 2 -9.25 -34.47 -17.82
C THR A 2 -8.64 -33.93 -16.54
N GLN A 3 -7.43 -34.36 -16.22
CA GLN A 3 -6.66 -33.82 -15.11
C GLN A 3 -6.29 -32.38 -15.43
N GLU A 4 -6.87 -31.41 -14.72
CA GLU A 4 -6.36 -30.04 -14.74
C GLU A 4 -4.97 -30.05 -14.11
N ILE A 5 -3.95 -29.85 -14.94
CA ILE A 5 -2.56 -29.70 -14.52
C ILE A 5 -2.52 -28.45 -13.65
N ILE A 6 -2.39 -28.64 -12.34
CA ILE A 6 -2.13 -27.58 -11.37
C ILE A 6 -0.75 -27.03 -11.72
N ARG A 7 -0.72 -25.92 -12.46
CA ARG A 7 0.53 -25.22 -12.76
C ARG A 7 1.07 -24.64 -11.45
N PRO A 8 2.38 -24.74 -11.18
CA PRO A 8 2.97 -24.02 -10.05
C PRO A 8 2.64 -22.53 -10.21
N VAL A 9 1.98 -21.98 -9.20
CA VAL A 9 1.61 -20.56 -9.18
C VAL A 9 2.92 -19.77 -9.05
N ASP A 10 3.31 -19.10 -10.13
CA ASP A 10 4.45 -18.19 -10.12
C ASP A 10 4.17 -17.07 -9.08
N PRO A 11 4.92 -16.99 -7.97
CA PRO A 11 4.64 -16.04 -6.90
C PRO A 11 4.80 -14.59 -7.37
N GLU A 12 5.54 -14.36 -8.46
CA GLU A 12 5.74 -13.04 -9.05
C GLU A 12 4.60 -12.58 -9.99
N ASN A 13 3.82 -13.52 -10.56
CA ASN A 13 2.76 -13.20 -11.54
C ASN A 13 1.33 -13.22 -10.98
N TYR A 14 1.10 -13.77 -9.77
CA TYR A 14 -0.27 -13.97 -9.28
C TYR A 14 -0.97 -12.71 -8.75
N ILE A 15 -0.22 -11.63 -8.49
CA ILE A 15 -0.76 -10.40 -7.91
C ILE A 15 -0.46 -9.21 -8.83
N SER A 16 -1.02 -9.28 -10.05
CA SER A 16 -1.16 -8.08 -10.88
C SER A 16 -2.05 -7.07 -10.15
N ASN A 17 -1.86 -5.76 -10.39
CA ASN A 17 -2.65 -4.70 -9.74
C ASN A 17 -4.17 -4.87 -9.91
N GLU A 18 -4.62 -5.68 -10.87
CA GLU A 18 -6.03 -6.01 -11.11
C GLU A 18 -6.65 -6.91 -10.02
N SER A 19 -5.86 -7.75 -9.34
CA SER A 19 -6.36 -8.64 -8.29
C SER A 19 -6.40 -8.01 -6.90
N ASN A 20 -5.99 -6.74 -6.76
CA ASN A 20 -6.06 -6.04 -5.49
C ASN A 20 -7.44 -5.39 -5.30
N PRO A 21 -8.27 -5.87 -4.36
CA PRO A 21 -9.62 -5.33 -4.14
C PRO A 21 -9.60 -3.91 -3.52
N PHE A 22 -8.44 -3.42 -3.08
CA PHE A 22 -8.30 -2.09 -2.50
C PHE A 22 -7.90 -1.08 -3.57
N LYS A 23 -8.75 -0.07 -3.80
CA LYS A 23 -8.44 1.08 -4.66
C LYS A 23 -7.22 1.81 -4.11
N LYS A 24 -6.04 1.55 -4.70
CA LYS A 24 -4.80 2.23 -4.32
C LYS A 24 -4.95 3.71 -4.68
N ILE A 25 -4.88 4.58 -3.68
CA ILE A 25 -4.62 6.00 -3.92
C ILE A 25 -3.33 6.08 -4.75
N SER A 26 -3.32 6.85 -5.84
CA SER A 26 -2.14 6.93 -6.69
C SER A 26 -0.94 7.40 -5.87
N ARG A 27 0.25 6.89 -6.21
CA ARG A 27 1.50 7.28 -5.53
C ARG A 27 1.67 8.81 -5.54
N THR A 28 1.34 9.44 -6.66
CA THR A 28 1.34 10.90 -6.83
C THR A 28 0.41 11.61 -5.85
N ASN A 29 -0.83 11.13 -5.68
CA ASN A 29 -1.78 11.75 -4.75
C ASN A 29 -1.30 11.64 -3.31
N ARG A 30 -0.69 10.52 -2.91
CA ARG A 30 -0.08 10.40 -1.57
C ARG A 30 1.07 11.36 -1.36
N VAL A 31 1.93 11.56 -2.36
CA VAL A 31 3.02 12.53 -2.29
C VAL A 31 2.47 13.95 -2.17
N ILE A 32 1.46 14.32 -2.96
CA ILE A 32 0.80 15.63 -2.87
C ILE A 32 0.20 15.84 -1.47
N MET A 33 -0.50 14.83 -0.93
CA MET A 33 -1.02 14.88 0.44
C MET A 33 0.11 15.11 1.45
N GLY A 34 1.26 14.42 1.29
CA GLY A 34 2.41 14.59 2.18
C GLY A 34 3.06 15.95 2.10
N VAL A 35 3.20 16.50 0.90
CA VAL A 35 3.68 17.87 0.69
C VAL A 35 2.73 18.87 1.35
N GLY A 36 1.42 18.72 1.16
CA GLY A 36 0.41 19.59 1.79
C GLY A 36 0.42 19.53 3.33
N LEU A 37 0.54 18.33 3.89
CA LEU A 37 0.72 18.14 5.34
C LEU A 37 2.02 18.78 5.82
N GLY A 38 3.10 18.70 5.04
CA GLY A 38 4.40 19.27 5.41
C GLY A 38 4.39 20.80 5.44
N ILE A 39 3.77 21.44 4.44
CA ILE A 39 3.54 22.89 4.44
C ILE A 39 2.69 23.28 5.65
N THR A 40 1.63 22.54 5.93
CA THR A 40 0.76 22.79 7.09
C THR A 40 1.52 22.69 8.41
N MET A 41 2.43 21.71 8.53
CA MET A 41 3.31 21.57 9.69
C MET A 41 4.27 22.76 9.83
N GLY A 42 4.82 23.26 8.73
CA GLY A 42 5.61 24.50 8.69
C GLY A 42 4.83 25.72 9.21
N CYS A 43 3.56 25.85 8.80
CA CYS A 43 2.66 26.89 9.32
C CYS A 43 2.43 26.73 10.83
N LEU A 44 2.12 25.52 11.30
CA LEU A 44 1.88 25.24 12.72
C LEU A 44 3.10 25.56 13.58
N ILE A 45 4.29 25.18 13.14
CA ILE A 45 5.54 25.47 13.85
C ILE A 45 5.73 26.99 13.98
N ASN A 46 5.59 27.74 12.88
CA ASN A 46 5.68 29.20 12.97
C ASN A 46 4.61 29.78 13.90
N GLY A 47 3.37 29.27 13.86
CA GLY A 47 2.30 29.67 14.77
C GLY A 47 2.61 29.41 16.24
N ILE A 48 3.18 28.26 16.58
CA ILE A 48 3.60 27.90 17.95
C ILE A 48 4.66 28.88 18.46
N TYR A 49 5.60 29.28 17.62
CA TYR A 49 6.62 30.28 17.96
C TYR A 49 6.15 31.72 17.84
N LYS A 50 4.83 31.97 17.69
CA LYS A 50 4.22 33.30 17.50
C LYS A 50 4.84 34.09 16.33
N ARG A 51 5.33 33.38 15.32
CA ARG A 51 5.87 33.95 14.08
C ARG A 51 4.77 33.99 13.02
N PRO A 52 4.86 34.91 12.03
CA PRO A 52 3.99 34.87 10.87
C PRO A 52 4.04 33.49 10.20
N PHE A 53 2.90 32.99 9.70
CA PHE A 53 2.84 31.65 9.10
C PHE A 53 3.90 31.44 8.02
N GLY A 54 4.16 32.45 7.17
CA GLY A 54 5.21 32.42 6.14
C GLY A 54 6.60 32.87 6.60
N GLY A 55 6.83 33.13 7.88
CA GLY A 55 8.04 33.79 8.38
C GLY A 55 9.35 33.01 8.15
N ASN A 56 9.28 31.67 8.11
CA ASN A 56 10.44 30.80 7.86
C ASN A 56 10.18 29.85 6.69
N ALA A 57 10.29 30.33 5.45
CA ALA A 57 10.05 29.55 4.23
C ALA A 57 10.81 28.21 4.19
N HIS A 58 12.07 28.19 4.68
CA HIS A 58 12.91 26.99 4.73
C HIS A 58 12.29 25.87 5.58
N LEU A 59 11.57 26.18 6.66
CA LEU A 59 10.89 25.17 7.47
C LEU A 59 9.73 24.51 6.70
N HIS A 60 8.97 25.30 5.92
CA HIS A 60 7.90 24.75 5.08
C HIS A 60 8.44 23.78 4.05
N VAL A 61 9.52 24.17 3.36
CA VAL A 61 10.17 23.32 2.36
C VAL A 61 10.74 22.06 2.99
N PHE A 62 11.39 22.19 4.16
CA PHE A 62 11.92 21.05 4.90
C PHE A 62 10.81 20.05 5.27
N TRP A 63 9.72 20.50 5.87
CA TRP A 63 8.61 19.63 6.26
C TRP A 63 7.85 19.06 5.07
N ALA A 64 7.68 19.84 4.01
CA ALA A 64 7.11 19.38 2.74
C ALA A 64 7.92 18.24 2.13
N ALA A 65 9.24 18.38 2.07
CA ALA A 65 10.13 17.33 1.57
C ALA A 65 10.14 16.10 2.48
N ALA A 66 10.22 16.30 3.81
CA ALA A 66 10.22 15.21 4.78
C ALA A 66 8.93 14.38 4.73
N LEU A 67 7.76 15.03 4.82
CA LEU A 67 6.47 14.33 4.82
C LEU A 67 6.09 13.81 3.44
N GLY A 68 6.45 14.50 2.36
CA GLY A 68 6.31 13.99 0.99
C GLY A 68 7.10 12.69 0.78
N THR A 69 8.36 12.66 1.22
CA THR A 69 9.22 11.46 1.14
C THR A 69 8.71 10.34 2.04
N LEU A 70 8.25 10.66 3.26
CA LEU A 70 7.69 9.67 4.18
C LEU A 70 6.44 9.02 3.60
N LEU A 71 5.53 9.80 3.00
CA LEU A 71 4.32 9.29 2.36
C LEU A 71 4.60 8.52 1.07
N TYR A 72 5.66 8.87 0.35
CA TYR A 72 6.18 8.05 -0.75
C TYR A 72 6.62 6.67 -0.24
N LYS A 73 7.48 6.63 0.79
CA LYS A 73 7.97 5.35 1.33
C LYS A 73 6.87 4.52 1.97
N SER A 74 5.92 5.16 2.65
CA SER A 74 4.78 4.44 3.25
C SER A 74 3.83 3.86 2.19
N TYR A 75 3.79 4.43 0.98
CA TYR A 75 3.09 3.82 -0.14
C TYR A 75 3.71 2.47 -0.52
N ASP A 76 5.03 2.43 -0.71
CA ASP A 76 5.73 1.20 -1.10
C ASP A 76 5.63 0.14 0.00
N PHE A 77 5.72 0.55 1.26
CA PHE A 77 5.52 -0.34 2.40
C PHE A 77 4.09 -0.91 2.48
N ASN A 78 3.08 -0.07 2.26
CA ASN A 78 1.70 -0.53 2.21
C ASN A 78 1.46 -1.49 1.04
N ASP A 79 2.07 -1.22 -0.12
CA ASP A 79 1.99 -2.11 -1.27
C ASP A 79 2.59 -3.49 -0.96
N TYR A 80 3.74 -3.51 -0.30
CA TYR A 80 4.40 -4.73 0.15
C TYR A 80 3.54 -5.54 1.13
N ILE A 81 2.97 -4.89 2.15
CA ILE A 81 2.09 -5.57 3.13
C ILE A 81 0.87 -6.15 2.43
N VAL A 82 0.18 -5.37 1.60
CA VAL A 82 -1.05 -5.82 0.95
C VAL A 82 -0.77 -7.00 0.01
N LYS A 83 0.34 -6.98 -0.73
CA LYS A 83 0.77 -8.13 -1.54
C LYS A 83 1.01 -9.37 -0.69
N ARG A 84 1.68 -9.22 0.45
CA ARG A 84 1.94 -10.33 1.38
C ARG A 84 0.64 -10.91 1.97
N ASP A 85 -0.32 -10.06 2.31
CA ASP A 85 -1.60 -10.49 2.88
C ASP A 85 -2.46 -11.22 1.83
N ILE A 86 -2.52 -10.70 0.60
CA ILE A 86 -3.21 -11.34 -0.52
C ILE A 86 -2.58 -12.71 -0.83
N TYR A 87 -1.24 -12.79 -0.85
CA TYR A 87 -0.53 -14.05 -1.05
C TYR A 87 -0.85 -15.09 0.04
N THR A 88 -0.89 -14.66 1.30
CA THR A 88 -1.24 -15.54 2.42
C THR A 88 -2.68 -16.03 2.28
N LEU A 89 -3.60 -15.15 1.90
CA LEU A 89 -5.00 -15.48 1.66
C LEU A 89 -5.16 -16.48 0.51
N SER A 90 -4.44 -16.32 -0.60
CA SER A 90 -4.52 -17.22 -1.75
C SER A 90 -4.05 -18.64 -1.41
N ILE A 91 -3.01 -18.78 -0.59
CA ILE A 91 -2.55 -20.10 -0.10
C ILE A 91 -3.67 -20.77 0.71
N HIS A 92 -4.30 -20.04 1.63
CA HIS A 92 -5.37 -20.61 2.45
C HIS A 92 -6.60 -20.98 1.63
N GLN A 93 -7.00 -20.15 0.67
CA GLN A 93 -8.11 -20.46 -0.24
C GLN A 93 -7.82 -21.71 -1.09
N GLN A 94 -6.59 -21.88 -1.58
CA GLN A 94 -6.20 -23.09 -2.32
C GLN A 94 -6.31 -24.33 -1.44
N ARG A 95 -5.80 -24.29 -0.20
CA ARG A 95 -5.90 -25.42 0.74
C ARG A 95 -7.35 -25.79 1.07
N VAL A 96 -8.22 -24.80 1.26
CA VAL A 96 -9.66 -25.04 1.51
C VAL A 96 -10.30 -25.68 0.27
N LYS A 97 -10.01 -25.16 -0.93
CA LYS A 97 -10.53 -25.73 -2.19
C LYS A 97 -10.07 -27.17 -2.39
N GLU A 98 -8.81 -27.49 -2.11
CA GLU A 98 -8.28 -28.86 -2.17
C GLU A 98 -9.01 -29.78 -1.17
N GLN A 99 -9.26 -29.32 0.06
CA GLN A 99 -10.03 -30.08 1.04
C GLN A 99 -11.49 -30.29 0.62
N GLU A 100 -12.13 -29.28 0.02
CA GLU A 100 -13.49 -29.40 -0.52
C GLU A 100 -13.57 -30.40 -1.68
N LEU A 101 -12.58 -30.39 -2.58
CA LEU A 101 -12.49 -31.34 -3.69
C LEU A 101 -12.27 -32.77 -3.19
N LEU A 102 -11.39 -32.97 -2.20
CA LEU A 102 -11.15 -34.27 -1.56
C LEU A 102 -12.39 -34.80 -0.82
N LYS A 103 -13.20 -33.92 -0.23
CA LYS A 103 -14.48 -34.29 0.39
C LYS A 103 -15.54 -34.67 -0.64
N LYS A 104 -15.61 -33.95 -1.77
CA LYS A 104 -16.56 -34.26 -2.86
C LYS A 104 -16.24 -35.55 -3.60
N GLY A 105 -14.96 -35.92 -3.72
CA GLY A 105 -14.52 -37.16 -4.36
C GLY A 105 -14.62 -38.42 -3.49
N LYS A 106 -15.14 -38.30 -2.26
CA LYS A 106 -15.24 -39.41 -1.28
C LYS A 106 -16.65 -40.03 -1.20
N ILE A 107 -17.45 -39.91 -2.26
CA ILE A 107 -18.79 -40.51 -2.42
C ILE A 107 -18.72 -41.55 -3.53
#